data_AF-A0A2N5RU11-F1
#
_entry.id   AF-A0A2N5RU11-F1
#
_cell.length_a   1.000
_cell.length_b   1.000
_cell.length_c   1.000
_cell.angle_alpha   90.00
_cell.angle_beta   90.00
_cell.angle_gamma   90.00
#
_symmetry.space_group_name_H-M   'P 1'
#
loop_
_entity.id
_entity.type
_entity.pdbx_description
1 polymer ?
#
loop_
_entity_poly.entity_id
_entity_poly.type
_entity_poly.pdbx_seq_one_letter_code
_entity_poly.pdbx_strand_id
1 'polypeptide(L)'
;MTTNTGREMDVSQEVDETIARSSVLVYSKSYCPHSQRAKKILREVLQSASANDHDNHDGGGGEEEEEGPVEMQVVELDELGGRGVQIQTYLAELTHQRTVPNIFIHQKHIGGADDLTEIYQTGQLPGLIFDVPRTTTGSPDHRPRSFHSRLFAYPGTKSAGLTHHPMVLLVVVLLLAGLVYRFVILYFRSSSLPNQQKKKQKL
;
A
#
# COMPACT_ATOMS: atom_id res chain seq x y z
N MET A 1 -34.38 -18.63 39.12
CA MET A 1 -34.39 -18.59 37.64
C MET A 1 -34.67 -17.15 37.23
N THR A 2 -33.63 -16.34 37.07
CA THR A 2 -33.76 -14.95 36.59
C THR A 2 -33.35 -14.94 35.12
N THR A 3 -34.26 -14.46 34.29
CA THR A 3 -34.18 -14.41 32.83
C THR A 3 -32.97 -13.59 32.37
N ASN A 4 -32.19 -14.16 31.47
CA ASN A 4 -31.08 -13.53 30.77
C ASN A 4 -31.65 -12.47 29.81
N THR A 5 -31.87 -11.26 30.31
CA THR A 5 -32.32 -10.10 29.54
C THR A 5 -31.13 -9.54 28.77
N GLY A 6 -31.21 -9.58 27.43
CA GLY A 6 -30.14 -9.19 26.52
C GLY A 6 -29.58 -7.81 26.82
N ARG A 7 -28.25 -7.74 26.96
CA ARG A 7 -27.55 -6.46 27.10
C ARG A 7 -27.63 -5.72 25.77
N GLU A 8 -28.15 -4.50 25.80
CA GLU A 8 -27.92 -3.50 24.77
C GLU A 8 -26.40 -3.24 24.74
N MET A 9 -25.75 -3.51 23.61
CA MET A 9 -24.32 -3.21 23.45
C MET A 9 -24.16 -1.72 23.18
N ASP A 10 -23.14 -1.13 23.79
CA ASP A 10 -22.77 0.25 23.50
C ASP A 10 -22.26 0.36 22.06
N VAL A 11 -22.63 1.45 21.37
CA VAL A 11 -22.29 1.66 19.96
C VAL A 11 -20.79 1.68 19.74
N SER A 12 -20.03 2.25 20.68
CA SER A 12 -18.57 2.28 20.58
C SER A 12 -17.98 0.86 20.60
N GLN A 13 -18.44 0.04 21.56
CA GLN A 13 -18.02 -1.36 21.68
C GLN A 13 -18.39 -2.17 20.43
N GLU A 14 -19.60 -2.01 19.90
CA GLU A 14 -20.03 -2.70 18.67
C GLU A 14 -19.12 -2.35 17.49
N VAL A 15 -18.81 -1.06 17.30
CA VAL A 15 -17.95 -0.59 16.21
C VAL A 15 -16.53 -1.11 16.37
N ASP A 16 -15.97 -1.01 17.57
CA ASP A 16 -14.60 -1.46 17.88
C ASP A 16 -14.46 -2.98 17.68
N GLU A 17 -15.41 -3.77 18.19
CA GLU A 17 -15.42 -5.23 17.99
C GLU A 17 -15.59 -5.59 16.51
N THR A 18 -16.39 -4.81 15.77
CA THR A 18 -16.57 -5.01 14.33
C THR A 18 -15.28 -4.70 13.56
N ILE A 19 -14.57 -3.62 13.89
CA ILE A 19 -13.28 -3.29 13.29
C ILE A 19 -12.24 -4.37 13.64
N ALA A 20 -12.22 -4.86 14.88
CA ALA A 20 -11.29 -5.87 15.36
C ALA A 20 -11.44 -7.22 14.65
N ARG A 21 -12.68 -7.68 14.42
CA ARG A 21 -12.95 -9.00 13.84
C ARG A 21 -12.88 -9.04 12.31
N SER A 22 -13.02 -7.90 11.64
CA SER A 22 -13.12 -7.85 10.18
C SER A 22 -11.76 -7.61 9.53
N SER A 23 -11.39 -8.49 8.59
CA SER A 23 -10.21 -8.28 7.74
C SER A 23 -10.40 -7.10 6.78
N VAL A 24 -11.58 -7.01 6.15
CA VAL A 24 -11.99 -5.86 5.33
C VAL A 24 -13.38 -5.43 5.81
N LEU A 25 -13.53 -4.17 6.22
CA LEU A 25 -14.79 -3.61 6.71
C LEU A 25 -15.12 -2.31 5.97
N VAL A 26 -16.37 -2.19 5.53
CA VAL A 26 -16.88 -1.00 4.86
C VAL A 26 -18.16 -0.53 5.55
N TYR A 27 -18.08 0.60 6.25
CA TYR A 27 -19.28 1.35 6.62
C TYR A 27 -19.75 2.13 5.39
N SER A 28 -20.97 1.84 4.94
CA SER A 28 -21.51 2.21 3.63
C SER A 28 -22.88 2.86 3.78
N LYS A 29 -23.38 3.42 2.67
CA LYS A 29 -24.82 3.60 2.47
C LYS A 29 -25.24 2.98 1.15
N SER A 30 -26.39 2.29 1.13
CA SER A 30 -26.84 1.45 0.01
C SER A 30 -26.94 2.25 -1.30
N TYR A 31 -27.42 3.49 -1.21
CA TYR A 31 -27.66 4.41 -2.32
C TYR A 31 -26.43 5.24 -2.74
N CYS A 32 -25.33 5.22 -1.97
CA CYS A 32 -24.21 6.13 -2.18
C CYS A 32 -23.30 5.66 -3.34
N PRO A 33 -23.06 6.48 -4.38
CA PRO A 33 -22.24 6.08 -5.53
C PRO A 33 -20.76 5.83 -5.17
N HIS A 34 -20.20 6.59 -4.23
CA HIS A 34 -18.82 6.37 -3.75
C HIS A 34 -18.69 5.03 -3.01
N SER A 35 -19.70 4.67 -2.22
CA SER A 35 -19.72 3.39 -1.51
C SER A 35 -19.84 2.21 -2.47
N GLN A 36 -20.68 2.33 -3.50
CA GLN A 36 -20.80 1.32 -4.55
C GLN A 36 -19.48 1.12 -5.32
N ARG A 37 -18.79 2.21 -5.64
CA ARG A 37 -17.46 2.17 -6.29
C ARG A 37 -16.43 1.46 -5.41
N ALA A 38 -16.33 1.83 -4.13
CA ALA A 38 -15.38 1.21 -3.22
C ALA A 38 -15.63 -0.30 -3.06
N LYS A 39 -16.89 -0.69 -2.86
CA LYS A 39 -17.30 -2.10 -2.78
C LYS A 39 -16.97 -2.87 -4.06
N LYS A 40 -17.05 -2.23 -5.24
CA LYS A 40 -16.67 -2.85 -6.51
C LYS A 40 -15.17 -3.15 -6.58
N ILE A 41 -14.33 -2.17 -6.27
CA ILE A 41 -12.86 -2.34 -6.27
C ILE A 41 -12.44 -3.47 -5.32
N LEU A 42 -12.97 -3.46 -4.09
CA LEU A 42 -12.65 -4.50 -3.10
C LEU A 42 -13.09 -5.89 -3.58
N ARG A 43 -14.31 -6.03 -4.13
CA ARG A 43 -14.77 -7.30 -4.70
C ARG A 43 -13.89 -7.81 -5.83
N GLU A 44 -13.46 -6.94 -6.74
CA GLU A 44 -12.57 -7.31 -7.84
C GLU A 44 -11.24 -7.88 -7.32
N VAL A 45 -10.61 -7.22 -6.34
CA VAL A 45 -9.35 -7.70 -5.75
C VAL A 45 -9.55 -9.03 -5.02
N LEU A 46 -10.58 -9.16 -4.19
CA LEU A 46 -10.86 -10.39 -3.44
C LEU A 46 -11.16 -11.57 -4.38
N GLN A 47 -11.92 -11.37 -5.45
CA GLN A 47 -12.22 -12.42 -6.43
C GLN A 47 -10.99 -12.82 -7.24
N SER A 48 -10.11 -11.86 -7.55
CA SER A 48 -8.88 -12.15 -8.29
C SER A 48 -7.90 -13.06 -7.54
N ALA A 49 -7.97 -13.06 -6.20
CA ALA A 49 -7.16 -13.96 -5.37
C ALA A 49 -7.68 -15.41 -5.41
N SER A 50 -9.01 -15.61 -5.41
CA SER A 50 -9.61 -16.95 -5.44
C SER A 50 -9.54 -17.65 -6.81
N ALA A 51 -9.28 -16.92 -7.90
CA ALA A 51 -9.30 -17.47 -9.25
C ALA A 51 -8.02 -18.26 -9.64
N ASN A 52 -6.99 -18.30 -8.79
CA ASN A 52 -5.69 -18.89 -9.12
C ASN A 52 -5.48 -20.34 -8.63
N ASP A 53 -6.50 -20.99 -8.05
CA ASP A 53 -6.38 -22.35 -7.47
C ASP A 53 -6.84 -23.48 -8.42
N HIS A 54 -6.93 -23.21 -9.71
CA HIS A 54 -7.13 -24.25 -10.73
C HIS A 54 -5.89 -24.32 -11.63
N ASP A 55 -4.88 -25.10 -11.22
CA ASP A 55 -4.21 -26.07 -12.09
C ASP A 55 -3.03 -26.78 -11.38
N ASN A 56 -3.10 -28.12 -11.37
CA ASN A 56 -2.05 -29.11 -11.10
C ASN A 56 -1.74 -29.50 -9.63
N HIS A 57 -2.44 -30.54 -9.19
CA HIS A 57 -2.09 -31.36 -8.03
C HIS A 57 -1.07 -32.45 -8.44
N ASP A 58 0.22 -32.26 -8.14
CA ASP A 58 1.13 -33.37 -7.80
C ASP A 58 1.63 -33.16 -6.38
N GLY A 59 1.57 -34.23 -5.59
CA GLY A 59 1.39 -34.23 -4.15
C GLY A 59 2.64 -33.85 -3.34
N GLY A 60 2.42 -33.10 -2.26
CA GLY A 60 3.42 -32.81 -1.24
C GLY A 60 2.74 -32.38 0.06
N GLY A 61 2.50 -33.34 0.95
CA GLY A 61 1.85 -33.11 2.25
C GLY A 61 2.71 -32.27 3.20
N GLY A 62 2.32 -31.02 3.38
CA GLY A 62 2.55 -30.25 4.60
C GLY A 62 1.19 -29.87 5.13
N GLU A 63 0.99 -29.97 6.45
CA GLU A 63 -0.15 -29.38 7.14
C GLU A 63 -0.03 -27.86 7.00
N GLU A 64 -0.65 -27.33 5.94
CA GLU A 64 -0.88 -25.91 5.75
C GLU A 64 -2.14 -25.58 6.54
N GLU A 65 -2.03 -24.66 7.50
CA GLU A 65 -3.23 -24.01 8.04
C GLU A 65 -3.88 -23.31 6.85
N GLU A 66 -4.99 -23.87 6.34
CA GLU A 66 -5.82 -23.20 5.35
C GLU A 66 -6.32 -21.90 5.98
N GLU A 67 -5.62 -20.79 5.72
CA GLU A 67 -6.18 -19.49 5.97
C GLU A 67 -7.33 -19.29 4.98
N GLY A 68 -8.55 -19.36 5.51
CA GLY A 68 -9.78 -19.26 4.72
C GLY A 68 -9.88 -17.96 3.92
N PRO A 69 -10.83 -17.89 2.97
CA PRO A 69 -10.96 -16.74 2.09
C PRO A 69 -11.16 -15.44 2.89
N VAL A 70 -10.43 -14.39 2.52
CA VAL A 70 -10.60 -13.05 3.12
C VAL A 70 -11.98 -12.52 2.76
N GLU A 71 -12.85 -12.37 3.76
CA GLU A 71 -14.19 -11.83 3.56
C GLU A 71 -14.24 -10.31 3.80
N MET A 72 -15.07 -9.61 3.00
CA MET A 72 -15.43 -8.23 3.28
C MET A 72 -16.74 -8.18 4.07
N GLN A 73 -16.75 -7.47 5.19
CA GLN A 73 -17.96 -7.11 5.92
C GLN A 73 -18.44 -5.72 5.47
N VAL A 74 -19.73 -5.59 5.19
CA VAL A 74 -20.35 -4.30 4.83
C VAL A 74 -21.44 -3.98 5.85
N VAL A 75 -21.42 -2.74 6.36
CA VAL A 75 -22.44 -2.23 7.28
C VAL A 75 -23.14 -1.06 6.60
N GLU A 76 -24.39 -1.26 6.17
CA GLU A 76 -25.21 -0.25 5.49
C GLU A 76 -25.91 0.63 6.53
N LEU A 77 -25.32 1.80 6.81
CA LEU A 77 -25.76 2.68 7.90
C LEU A 77 -27.18 3.23 7.71
N ASP A 78 -27.62 3.39 6.46
CA ASP A 78 -28.97 3.87 6.13
C ASP A 78 -30.07 2.84 6.46
N GLU A 79 -29.73 1.55 6.52
CA GLU A 79 -30.66 0.47 6.84
C GLU A 79 -30.81 0.26 8.36
N LEU A 80 -29.94 0.88 9.18
CA LEU A 80 -29.92 0.74 10.63
C LEU A 80 -30.74 1.81 11.38
N GLY A 81 -31.42 2.71 10.67
CA GLY A 81 -32.22 3.78 11.27
C GLY A 81 -31.44 4.63 12.27
N GLY A 82 -32.00 4.86 13.47
CA GLY A 82 -31.37 5.66 14.52
C GLY A 82 -30.02 5.11 15.01
N ARG A 83 -29.79 3.79 14.91
CA ARG A 83 -28.47 3.20 15.25
C ARG A 83 -27.40 3.57 14.22
N GLY A 84 -27.74 3.60 12.94
CA GLY A 84 -26.82 4.02 11.89
C GLY A 84 -26.29 5.44 12.09
N VAL A 85 -27.13 6.35 12.58
CA VAL A 85 -26.73 7.72 12.92
C VAL A 85 -25.72 7.74 14.08
N GLN A 86 -25.95 6.93 15.13
CA GLN A 86 -25.05 6.84 16.28
C GLN A 86 -23.70 6.26 15.88
N ILE A 87 -23.69 5.19 15.08
CA ILE A 87 -22.47 4.61 14.52
C ILE A 87 -21.73 5.66 13.68
N GLN A 88 -22.43 6.40 12.82
CA GLN A 88 -21.80 7.43 12.00
C GLN A 88 -21.19 8.57 12.83
N THR A 89 -21.81 8.94 13.95
CA THR A 89 -21.25 9.91 14.91
C THR A 89 -19.98 9.38 15.56
N TYR A 90 -20.00 8.15 16.06
CA TYR A 90 -18.83 7.53 16.68
C TYR A 90 -17.67 7.36 15.68
N LEU A 91 -17.95 6.92 14.44
CA LEU A 91 -16.95 6.84 13.37
C LEU A 91 -16.31 8.20 13.07
N ALA A 92 -17.09 9.28 13.10
CA ALA A 92 -16.56 10.63 12.90
C ALA A 92 -15.63 11.07 14.04
N GLU A 93 -15.88 10.64 15.28
CA GLU A 93 -15.00 10.90 16.42
C GLU A 93 -13.72 10.06 16.32
N LEU A 94 -13.86 8.78 15.99
CA LEU A 94 -12.77 7.80 15.91
C LEU A 94 -11.80 8.09 14.76
N THR A 95 -12.32 8.37 13.56
CA THR A 95 -11.50 8.48 12.34
C THR A 95 -11.38 9.89 11.79
N HIS A 96 -12.10 10.85 12.39
CA HIS A 96 -12.26 12.22 11.87
C HIS A 96 -12.94 12.28 10.49
N GLN A 97 -13.58 11.20 10.04
CA GLN A 97 -14.29 11.13 8.77
C GLN A 97 -15.80 10.97 8.97
N ARG A 98 -16.58 11.97 8.51
CA ARG A 98 -18.05 11.99 8.62
C ARG A 98 -18.77 11.31 7.44
N THR A 99 -18.04 10.99 6.38
CA THR A 99 -18.59 10.54 5.09
C THR A 99 -18.44 9.04 4.92
N VAL A 100 -19.40 8.45 4.20
CA VAL A 100 -19.29 7.09 3.67
C VAL A 100 -18.72 7.11 2.24
N PRO A 101 -18.02 6.06 1.80
CA PRO A 101 -17.64 4.89 2.58
C PRO A 101 -16.55 5.25 3.61
N ASN A 102 -16.57 4.58 4.77
CA ASN A 102 -15.49 4.62 5.76
C ASN A 102 -14.92 3.20 5.87
N ILE A 103 -13.67 3.03 5.40
CA ILE A 103 -13.09 1.73 5.04
C ILE A 103 -11.97 1.38 6.01
N PHE A 104 -11.97 0.14 6.47
CA PHE A 104 -10.91 -0.45 7.29
C PHE A 104 -10.38 -1.73 6.65
N ILE A 105 -9.06 -1.92 6.71
CA ILE A 105 -8.39 -3.17 6.34
C ILE A 105 -7.44 -3.54 7.48
N HIS A 106 -7.60 -4.74 8.06
CA HIS A 106 -6.85 -5.22 9.22
C HIS A 106 -6.79 -4.17 10.35
N GLN A 107 -7.96 -3.68 10.75
CA GLN A 107 -8.15 -2.65 11.80
C GLN A 107 -7.59 -1.26 11.44
N LYS A 108 -6.86 -1.10 10.33
CA LYS A 108 -6.34 0.18 9.88
C LYS A 108 -7.39 0.95 9.10
N HIS A 109 -7.67 2.18 9.52
CA HIS A 109 -8.50 3.11 8.74
C HIS A 109 -7.80 3.50 7.43
N ILE A 110 -8.48 3.26 6.31
CA ILE A 110 -7.98 3.51 4.95
C ILE A 110 -8.51 4.85 4.41
N GLY A 111 -9.72 5.24 4.80
CA GLY A 111 -10.38 6.45 4.32
C GLY A 111 -11.63 6.16 3.50
N GLY A 112 -11.85 6.95 2.46
CA GLY A 112 -13.00 6.89 1.56
C GLY A 112 -12.73 6.19 0.24
N ALA A 113 -13.64 6.42 -0.72
CA ALA A 113 -13.55 5.80 -2.04
C ALA A 113 -12.36 6.31 -2.87
N ASP A 114 -11.97 7.57 -2.67
CA ASP A 114 -10.86 8.18 -3.41
C ASP A 114 -9.52 7.65 -2.89
N ASP A 115 -9.34 7.57 -1.57
CA ASP A 115 -8.16 6.96 -0.94
C ASP A 115 -7.98 5.50 -1.38
N LEU A 116 -9.08 4.71 -1.37
CA LEU A 116 -9.05 3.34 -1.85
C LEU A 116 -8.69 3.26 -3.34
N THR A 117 -9.21 4.17 -4.16
CA THR A 117 -8.92 4.22 -5.60
C THR A 117 -7.45 4.50 -5.84
N GLU A 118 -6.85 5.43 -5.10
CA GLU A 118 -5.42 5.73 -5.18
C GLU A 118 -4.56 4.53 -4.79
N ILE A 119 -4.87 3.87 -3.68
CA ILE A 119 -4.17 2.67 -3.21
C ILE A 119 -4.31 1.51 -4.23
N TYR A 120 -5.47 1.37 -4.86
CA TYR A 120 -5.69 0.39 -5.92
C TYR A 120 -4.86 0.70 -7.17
N GLN A 121 -4.88 1.96 -7.64
CA GLN A 121 -4.15 2.39 -8.83
C GLN A 121 -2.63 2.32 -8.66
N THR A 122 -2.13 2.49 -7.44
CA THR A 122 -0.71 2.34 -7.12
C THR A 122 -0.28 0.87 -6.93
N GLY A 123 -1.22 -0.09 -7.02
CA GLY A 123 -0.94 -1.52 -6.89
C GLY A 123 -0.69 -1.99 -5.45
N GLN A 124 -0.96 -1.15 -4.44
CA GLN A 124 -0.68 -1.45 -3.04
C GLN A 124 -1.83 -2.21 -2.35
N LEU A 125 -3.05 -2.16 -2.91
CA LEU A 125 -4.25 -2.73 -2.30
C LEU A 125 -4.15 -4.25 -2.02
N PRO A 126 -3.64 -5.11 -2.93
CA PRO A 126 -3.53 -6.54 -2.66
C PRO A 126 -2.64 -6.84 -1.46
N GLY A 127 -1.47 -6.21 -1.36
CA GLY A 127 -0.57 -6.39 -0.20
C GLY A 127 -1.23 -5.97 1.10
N LEU A 128 -2.00 -4.87 1.10
CA LEU A 128 -2.75 -4.45 2.29
C LEU A 128 -3.81 -5.47 2.71
N ILE A 129 -4.46 -6.17 1.78
CA ILE A 129 -5.52 -7.13 2.08
C ILE A 129 -4.94 -8.49 2.50
N PHE A 130 -3.88 -8.95 1.83
CA PHE A 130 -3.38 -10.33 1.97
C PHE A 130 -2.10 -10.45 2.82
N ASP A 131 -1.31 -9.39 2.98
CA ASP A 131 -0.09 -9.42 3.82
C ASP A 131 -0.43 -9.04 5.27
N VAL A 132 -1.05 -9.97 5.99
CA VAL A 132 -1.39 -9.79 7.41
C VAL A 132 -0.10 -9.67 8.24
N PRO A 133 0.14 -8.57 8.98
CA PRO A 133 1.27 -8.48 9.90
C PRO A 133 1.09 -9.49 11.04
N ARG A 134 1.80 -10.61 10.99
CA ARG A 134 1.84 -11.56 12.12
C ARG A 134 2.50 -10.87 13.31
N THR A 135 1.76 -10.60 14.36
CA THR A 135 2.31 -10.16 15.64
C THR A 135 3.16 -11.31 16.18
N THR A 136 4.49 -11.14 16.12
CA THR A 136 5.46 -12.07 16.69
C THR A 136 5.46 -11.97 18.22
N THR A 137 4.39 -12.46 18.85
CA THR A 137 4.44 -12.85 20.26
C THR A 137 5.28 -14.11 20.41
N GLY A 138 6.59 -13.91 20.60
CA GLY A 138 7.53 -14.81 21.29
C GLY A 138 7.46 -16.31 20.99
N SER A 139 8.06 -16.74 19.87
CA SER A 139 8.69 -18.06 19.77
C SER A 139 9.97 -17.95 18.94
N PRO A 140 11.16 -18.39 19.41
CA PRO A 140 12.42 -18.19 18.70
C PRO A 140 12.65 -19.16 17.53
N ASP A 141 11.74 -20.10 17.28
CA ASP A 141 11.92 -21.08 16.22
C ASP A 141 10.71 -21.16 15.29
N HIS A 142 10.61 -20.16 14.42
CA HIS A 142 9.96 -20.38 13.15
C HIS A 142 10.84 -19.75 12.08
N ARG A 143 11.58 -20.59 11.34
CA ARG A 143 12.22 -20.15 10.09
C ARG A 143 11.14 -19.44 9.27
N PRO A 144 11.38 -18.23 8.74
CA PRO A 144 10.46 -17.66 7.79
C PRO A 144 10.28 -18.72 6.71
N ARG A 145 9.06 -19.23 6.53
CA ARG A 145 8.73 -19.93 5.31
C ARG A 145 9.08 -18.93 4.22
N SER A 146 10.18 -19.22 3.53
CA SER A 146 10.43 -18.71 2.21
C SER A 146 9.19 -19.09 1.43
N PHE A 147 8.22 -18.18 1.42
CA PHE A 147 7.42 -17.99 0.25
C PHE A 147 8.48 -17.72 -0.81
N HIS A 148 8.84 -18.78 -1.54
CA HIS A 148 9.20 -18.61 -2.92
C HIS A 148 7.99 -17.90 -3.50
N SER A 149 8.01 -16.58 -3.39
CA SER A 149 7.24 -15.66 -4.17
C SER A 149 7.51 -16.10 -5.60
N ARG A 150 6.68 -17.00 -6.13
CA ARG A 150 6.34 -16.94 -7.53
C ARG A 150 5.91 -15.49 -7.67
N LEU A 151 6.76 -14.72 -8.33
CA LEU A 151 6.51 -13.32 -8.60
C LEU A 151 5.07 -13.26 -9.10
N PHE A 152 4.17 -12.69 -8.30
CA PHE A 152 3.03 -11.99 -8.85
C PHE A 152 3.64 -10.79 -9.58
N ALA A 153 4.23 -11.07 -10.74
CA ALA A 153 4.67 -10.09 -11.69
C ALA A 153 3.38 -9.54 -12.29
N TYR A 154 2.80 -8.55 -11.62
CA TYR A 154 1.75 -7.74 -12.21
C TYR A 154 2.30 -7.14 -13.51
N PRO A 155 1.73 -7.45 -14.68
CA PRO A 155 2.15 -6.81 -15.91
C PRO A 155 1.67 -5.36 -15.90
N GLY A 156 2.58 -4.45 -15.55
CA GLY A 156 2.67 -3.12 -16.13
C GLY A 156 1.87 -1.99 -15.46
N THR A 157 2.61 -1.10 -14.81
CA THR A 157 2.75 0.27 -15.31
C THR A 157 4.19 0.73 -15.10
N LYS A 158 4.93 0.99 -16.18
CA LYS A 158 6.11 1.85 -16.11
C LYS A 158 5.61 3.28 -15.87
N SER A 159 5.35 3.64 -14.62
CA SER A 159 5.42 5.05 -14.25
C SER A 159 6.90 5.36 -14.08
N ALA A 160 7.43 6.17 -14.99
CA ALA A 160 8.75 6.76 -14.85
C ALA A 160 8.71 7.72 -13.65
N GLY A 161 8.82 7.16 -12.44
CA GLY A 161 9.12 7.90 -11.22
C GLY A 161 10.57 8.36 -11.31
N LEU A 162 10.78 9.53 -11.91
CA LEU A 162 12.03 10.27 -11.78
C LEU A 162 12.13 10.76 -10.33
N THR A 163 12.54 9.86 -9.43
CA THR A 163 12.86 10.20 -8.05
C THR A 163 14.08 11.12 -8.07
N HIS A 164 13.85 12.43 -8.11
CA HIS A 164 14.85 13.43 -7.82
C HIS A 164 15.20 13.34 -6.32
N HIS A 165 16.09 12.40 -5.96
CA HIS A 165 16.79 12.49 -4.69
C HIS A 165 17.75 13.68 -4.77
N PRO A 166 17.56 14.75 -3.96
CA PRO A 166 18.38 15.96 -4.04
C PRO A 166 19.87 15.67 -3.80
N MET A 167 20.17 14.59 -3.08
CA MET A 167 21.54 14.11 -2.83
C MET A 167 22.21 13.53 -4.09
N VAL A 168 21.47 12.83 -4.96
CA VAL A 168 22.05 12.23 -6.18
C VAL A 168 22.32 13.31 -7.24
N LEU A 169 21.43 14.29 -7.36
CA LEU A 169 21.63 15.44 -8.26
C LEU A 169 22.88 16.25 -7.85
N LEU A 170 23.07 16.48 -6.56
CA LEU A 170 24.24 17.18 -6.03
C LEU A 170 25.55 16.44 -6.37
N VAL A 171 25.59 15.13 -6.20
CA VAL A 171 26.79 14.33 -6.55
C VAL A 171 27.07 14.40 -8.05
N VAL A 172 26.06 14.30 -8.91
CA VAL A 172 26.25 14.41 -10.37
C VAL A 172 26.72 15.81 -10.78
N VAL A 173 26.14 16.87 -10.21
CA VAL A 173 26.56 18.26 -10.48
C VAL A 173 28.01 18.49 -10.04
N LEU A 174 28.41 17.98 -8.87
CA LEU A 174 29.79 18.10 -8.38
C LEU A 174 30.79 17.32 -9.25
N LEU A 175 30.43 16.13 -9.73
CA LEU A 175 31.27 15.35 -10.65
C LEU A 175 31.44 16.06 -12.00
N LEU A 176 30.35 16.59 -12.57
CA LEU A 176 30.39 17.34 -13.83
C LEU A 176 31.21 18.64 -13.69
N ALA A 177 31.00 19.40 -12.60
CA ALA A 177 31.79 20.59 -12.32
C ALA A 177 33.28 20.28 -12.15
N GLY A 178 33.62 19.17 -11.48
CA GLY A 178 34.99 18.69 -11.33
C GLY A 178 35.66 18.32 -12.67
N LEU A 179 34.92 17.67 -13.58
CA LEU A 179 35.41 17.36 -14.93
C LEU A 179 35.67 18.61 -15.75
N VAL A 180 34.76 19.59 -15.72
CA VAL A 180 34.93 20.88 -16.41
C VAL A 180 36.13 21.65 -15.86
N TYR A 181 36.27 21.73 -14.53
CA TYR A 181 37.39 22.42 -13.89
C TYR A 181 38.74 21.79 -14.25
N ARG A 182 38.81 20.44 -14.25
CA ARG A 182 39.99 19.70 -14.69
C ARG A 182 40.32 19.96 -16.16
N PHE A 183 39.31 20.02 -17.02
CA PHE A 183 39.50 20.31 -18.44
C PHE A 183 40.03 21.72 -18.68
N VAL A 184 39.51 22.73 -17.95
CA VAL A 184 40.01 24.11 -18.00
C VAL A 184 41.46 24.20 -17.55
N ILE A 185 41.86 23.52 -16.47
CA ILE A 185 43.26 23.46 -16.02
C ILE A 185 44.15 22.85 -17.09
N LEU A 186 43.75 21.73 -17.69
CA LEU A 186 44.53 21.06 -18.74
C LEU A 186 44.62 21.93 -20.00
N TYR A 187 43.54 22.61 -20.38
CA TYR A 187 43.50 23.52 -21.51
C TYR A 187 44.44 24.72 -21.30
N PHE A 188 44.43 25.32 -20.10
CA PHE A 188 45.31 26.43 -19.77
C PHE A 188 46.78 26.00 -19.71
N ARG A 189 47.07 24.81 -19.18
CA ARG A 189 48.43 24.24 -19.18
C ARG A 189 48.92 23.91 -20.60
N SER A 190 48.04 23.43 -21.48
CA SER A 190 48.36 23.15 -22.88
C SER A 190 48.60 24.44 -23.68
N SER A 191 47.89 25.52 -23.36
CA SER A 191 48.03 26.83 -24.03
C SER A 191 49.29 27.60 -23.60
N SER A 192 49.99 27.16 -22.54
CA SER A 192 51.17 27.83 -21.98
C SER A 192 52.51 27.24 -22.46
N LEU A 193 52.53 26.48 -23.56
CA LEU A 193 53.80 26.02 -24.18
C LEU A 193 54.32 27.09 -25.17
N PRO A 194 55.41 27.83 -24.84
CA PRO A 194 56.02 28.76 -25.77
C PRO A 194 56.74 28.03 -26.92
N ASN A 195 56.35 28.36 -28.15
CA ASN A 195 56.91 27.89 -29.40
C ASN A 195 58.33 28.47 -29.62
N GLN A 196 59.36 27.79 -29.12
CA GLN A 196 60.77 28.13 -29.37
C GLN A 196 61.35 27.32 -30.53
N GLN A 197 60.81 27.48 -31.75
CA GLN A 197 61.46 27.03 -32.99
C GLN A 197 61.17 27.95 -34.17
N LYS A 198 61.61 29.22 -34.13
CA LYS A 198 61.84 30.04 -35.35
C LYS A 198 62.96 31.07 -35.14
N LYS A 199 64.21 30.64 -35.02
CA LYS A 199 65.38 31.52 -35.28
C LYS A 199 66.69 30.77 -35.56
N LYS A 200 66.69 29.86 -36.55
CA LYS A 200 67.94 29.37 -37.20
C LYS A 200 67.69 29.09 -38.68
N GLN A 201 67.41 30.12 -39.46
CA GLN A 201 67.57 30.14 -40.93
C GLN A 201 67.40 31.59 -41.41
N LYS A 202 68.49 32.34 -41.30
CA LYS A 202 68.84 33.51 -42.11
C LYS A 202 70.27 33.89 -41.73
N LEU A 203 71.21 33.13 -42.29
CA LEU A 203 72.49 33.65 -42.75
C LEU A 203 72.60 33.20 -44.21
#